data_AF-A0A2V9M8G4-F1
#
_entry.id   AF-A0A2V9M8G4-F1
#
_cell.length_a   1.000
_cell.length_b   1.000
_cell.length_c   1.000
_cell.angle_alpha   90.00
_cell.angle_beta   90.00
_cell.angle_gamma   90.00
#
_symmetry.space_group_name_H-M   'P 1'
#
loop_
_entity.id
_entity.type
_entity.pdbx_description
1 polymer ?
#
loop_
_entity_poly.entity_id
_entity_poly.type
_entity_poly.pdbx_seq_one_letter_code
_entity_poly.pdbx_strand_id
1 'polypeptide(L)'
;SDWGYLTAFFFADAVPFDPAKLELKGKTREDLVTVLQLAVWRLEQAREFSAQGIENIFNDLARKFELKLRDMTRPFYIAITGSEASTPLFQSMAILGSDLVRMRLRRALEALGGISSKKLKEMEKLFESFYGPLA
;
A
#
# COMPACT_ATOMS: atom_id res chain seq x y z
N SER A 1 -10.56 1.47 -28.53
CA SER A 1 -9.27 1.03 -27.97
C SER A 1 -9.38 1.05 -26.46
N ASP A 2 -8.68 0.17 -25.76
CA ASP A 2 -8.87 -0.03 -24.31
C ASP A 2 -8.09 0.96 -23.44
N TRP A 3 -7.42 1.93 -24.08
CA TRP A 3 -6.51 2.88 -23.44
C TRP A 3 -7.19 3.67 -22.31
N GLY A 4 -8.39 4.21 -22.58
CA GLY A 4 -9.14 5.00 -21.60
C GLY A 4 -9.43 4.23 -20.32
N TYR A 5 -9.82 2.96 -20.42
CA TYR A 5 -10.07 2.11 -19.26
C TYR A 5 -8.78 1.81 -18.48
N LEU A 6 -7.70 1.46 -19.18
CA LEU A 6 -6.43 1.10 -18.55
C LEU A 6 -5.73 2.28 -17.87
N THR A 7 -5.95 3.52 -18.34
CA THR A 7 -5.28 4.71 -17.79
C THR A 7 -6.19 5.58 -16.93
N ALA A 8 -7.49 5.31 -16.83
CA ALA A 8 -8.44 6.15 -16.10
C ALA A 8 -7.99 6.45 -14.65
N PHE A 9 -7.38 5.47 -13.99
CA PHE A 9 -6.93 5.62 -12.60
C PHE A 9 -5.80 6.65 -12.42
N PHE A 10 -5.12 7.09 -13.48
CA PHE A 10 -4.13 8.18 -13.40
C PHE A 10 -4.79 9.55 -13.24
N PHE A 11 -6.07 9.69 -13.60
CA PHE A 11 -6.78 10.97 -13.66
C PHE A 11 -7.91 11.10 -12.62
N ALA A 12 -8.03 10.13 -11.72
CA ALA A 12 -9.07 10.11 -10.69
C ALA A 12 -8.46 10.31 -9.30
N ASP A 13 -9.15 10.98 -8.38
CA ASP A 13 -8.66 11.01 -6.98
C ASP A 13 -8.87 9.65 -6.31
N ALA A 14 -10.02 9.02 -6.55
CA ALA A 14 -10.39 7.73 -5.99
C ALA A 14 -10.51 6.66 -7.08
N VAL A 15 -10.28 5.42 -6.70
CA VAL A 15 -10.59 4.25 -7.53
C VAL A 15 -11.63 3.41 -6.79
N PRO A 16 -12.71 2.95 -7.46
CA PRO A 16 -13.63 2.02 -6.85
C PRO A 16 -12.95 0.66 -6.68
N PHE A 17 -13.14 0.01 -5.54
CA PHE A 17 -12.71 -1.36 -5.30
C PHE A 17 -13.65 -2.04 -4.30
N ASP A 18 -13.65 -3.37 -4.31
CA ASP A 18 -14.33 -4.19 -3.31
C ASP A 18 -13.35 -4.46 -2.14
N PRO A 19 -13.63 -3.99 -0.91
CA PRO A 19 -12.76 -4.23 0.25
C PRO A 19 -12.59 -5.71 0.59
N ALA A 20 -13.51 -6.59 0.15
CA ALA A 20 -13.38 -8.03 0.32
C ALA A 20 -12.24 -8.63 -0.52
N LYS A 21 -11.83 -7.96 -1.61
CA LYS A 21 -10.71 -8.41 -2.46
C LYS A 21 -9.34 -7.97 -1.94
N LEU A 22 -9.30 -7.08 -0.95
CA LEU A 22 -8.06 -6.72 -0.28
C LEU A 22 -7.66 -7.88 0.64
N GLU A 23 -6.74 -8.71 0.16
CA GLU A 23 -6.25 -9.89 0.87
C GLU A 23 -4.73 -10.03 0.77
N LEU A 24 -4.09 -10.46 1.85
CA LEU A 24 -2.72 -10.97 1.84
C LEU A 24 -2.76 -12.50 1.92
N LYS A 25 -2.17 -13.16 0.94
CA LYS A 25 -2.18 -14.62 0.84
C LYS A 25 -1.60 -15.26 2.12
N GLY A 26 -2.40 -16.08 2.79
CA GLY A 26 -1.99 -16.81 3.99
C GLY A 26 -1.84 -15.95 5.25
N LYS A 27 -2.41 -14.74 5.25
CA LYS A 27 -2.39 -13.81 6.39
C LYS A 27 -3.82 -13.39 6.75
N THR A 28 -3.99 -12.91 7.97
CA THR A 28 -5.28 -12.40 8.44
C THR A 28 -5.57 -11.00 7.90
N ARG A 29 -6.82 -10.55 8.01
CA ARG A 29 -7.18 -9.16 7.71
C ARG A 29 -6.42 -8.17 8.60
N GLU A 30 -6.16 -8.51 9.85
CA GLU A 30 -5.36 -7.66 10.74
C GLU A 30 -3.91 -7.52 10.30
N ASP A 31 -3.32 -8.60 9.78
CA ASP A 31 -1.97 -8.57 9.21
C ASP A 31 -1.92 -7.66 7.97
N LEU A 32 -2.93 -7.75 7.09
CA LEU A 32 -3.05 -6.85 5.94
C LEU A 32 -3.12 -5.38 6.36
N VAL A 33 -3.98 -5.05 7.32
CA VAL A 33 -4.10 -3.67 7.84
C VAL A 33 -2.75 -3.21 8.41
N THR A 34 -2.03 -4.09 9.11
CA THR A 34 -0.69 -3.80 9.65
C THR A 34 0.32 -3.54 8.53
N VAL A 35 0.39 -4.39 7.51
CA VAL A 35 1.28 -4.21 6.35
C VAL A 35 0.97 -2.92 5.60
N LEU A 36 -0.31 -2.62 5.36
CA LEU A 36 -0.74 -1.37 4.71
C LEU A 36 -0.32 -0.14 5.52
N GLN A 37 -0.54 -0.14 6.83
CA GLN A 37 -0.19 0.99 7.69
C GLN A 37 1.33 1.21 7.74
N LEU A 38 2.13 0.13 7.88
CA LEU A 38 3.58 0.24 7.84
C LEU A 38 4.08 0.72 6.48
N ALA A 39 3.45 0.27 5.38
CA ALA A 39 3.77 0.78 4.04
C ALA A 39 3.47 2.28 3.90
N VAL A 40 2.35 2.77 4.43
CA VAL A 40 2.04 4.21 4.47
C VAL A 40 3.15 4.98 5.18
N TRP A 41 3.55 4.57 6.38
CA TRP A 41 4.62 5.25 7.11
C TRP A 41 5.98 5.22 6.39
N ARG A 42 6.32 4.10 5.73
CA ARG A 42 7.56 4.03 4.94
C ARG A 42 7.53 4.93 3.71
N LEU A 43 6.39 5.02 3.04
CA LEU A 43 6.19 5.93 1.91
C LEU A 43 6.22 7.40 2.34
N GLU A 44 5.75 7.72 3.56
CA GLU A 44 5.84 9.06 4.16
C GLU A 44 7.28 9.51 4.41
N GLN A 45 8.15 8.57 4.80
CA GLN A 45 9.57 8.83 5.07
C GLN A 45 10.45 8.75 3.81
N ALA A 46 9.86 8.47 2.64
CA ALA A 46 10.61 8.36 1.41
C ALA A 46 11.19 9.72 1.00
N ARG A 47 12.53 9.83 0.98
CA ARG A 47 13.22 11.07 0.56
C ARG A 47 12.98 11.39 -0.92
N GLU A 48 12.90 10.35 -1.74
CA GLU A 48 12.61 10.43 -3.17
C GLU A 48 11.48 9.45 -3.50
N PHE A 49 10.41 9.96 -4.12
CA PHE A 49 9.25 9.16 -4.51
C PHE A 49 9.39 8.58 -5.92
N SER A 50 10.51 7.89 -6.16
CA SER A 50 10.81 7.23 -7.44
C SER A 50 10.36 5.76 -7.45
N ALA A 51 10.14 5.19 -8.63
CA ALA A 51 9.72 3.78 -8.75
C ALA A 51 10.72 2.83 -8.07
N GLN A 52 12.02 3.07 -8.21
CA GLN A 52 13.06 2.28 -7.54
C GLN A 52 13.03 2.45 -6.02
N GLY A 53 12.82 3.67 -5.52
CA GLY A 53 12.69 3.94 -4.08
C GLY A 53 11.49 3.22 -3.47
N ILE A 54 10.34 3.28 -4.16
CA ILE A 54 9.11 2.58 -3.76
C ILE A 54 9.32 1.07 -3.79
N GLU A 55 9.92 0.54 -4.85
CA GLU A 55 10.24 -0.88 -4.97
C GLU A 55 11.16 -1.35 -3.83
N ASN A 56 12.15 -0.56 -3.44
CA ASN A 56 13.04 -0.88 -2.32
C ASN A 56 12.27 -0.96 -0.99
N ILE A 57 11.35 -0.03 -0.75
CA ILE A 57 10.46 -0.03 0.42
C ILE A 57 9.62 -1.33 0.45
N PHE A 58 9.03 -1.71 -0.68
CA PHE A 58 8.19 -2.90 -0.75
C PHE A 58 9.01 -4.19 -0.63
N ASN A 59 10.21 -4.26 -1.21
CA ASN A 59 11.11 -5.41 -1.04
C ASN A 59 11.55 -5.58 0.42
N ASP A 60 11.80 -4.47 1.13
CA ASP A 60 12.15 -4.50 2.54
C ASP A 60 10.97 -4.96 3.42
N LEU A 61 9.78 -4.39 3.21
CA LEU A 61 8.56 -4.84 3.90
C LEU A 61 8.26 -6.32 3.64
N ALA A 62 8.36 -6.77 2.39
CA ALA A 62 8.16 -8.16 2.03
C ALA A 62 9.12 -9.09 2.79
N ARG A 63 10.39 -8.68 2.94
CA ARG A 63 11.37 -9.42 3.74
C ARG A 63 11.02 -9.44 5.23
N LYS A 64 10.65 -8.30 5.82
CA LYS A 64 10.29 -8.20 7.25
C LYS A 64 9.05 -9.01 7.63
N PHE A 65 8.08 -9.11 6.72
CA PHE A 65 6.85 -9.88 6.93
C PHE A 65 6.92 -11.32 6.41
N GLU A 66 8.08 -11.73 5.87
CA GLU A 66 8.32 -13.05 5.27
C GLU A 66 7.31 -13.37 4.15
N LEU A 67 7.00 -12.38 3.33
CA LEU A 67 6.06 -12.47 2.22
C LEU A 67 6.80 -12.49 0.88
N LYS A 68 6.24 -13.19 -0.10
CA LYS A 68 6.65 -13.02 -1.49
C LYS A 68 6.18 -11.66 -1.97
N LEU A 69 7.07 -10.86 -2.59
CA LEU A 69 6.75 -9.52 -3.08
C LEU A 69 5.47 -9.52 -3.94
N ARG A 70 5.36 -10.45 -4.88
CA ARG A 70 4.17 -10.61 -5.75
C ARG A 70 2.87 -10.72 -4.95
N ASP A 71 2.87 -11.56 -3.92
CA ASP A 71 1.68 -11.80 -3.09
C ASP A 71 1.39 -10.57 -2.20
N MET A 72 2.44 -9.89 -1.72
CA MET A 72 2.32 -8.65 -0.95
C MET A 72 1.75 -7.49 -1.77
N THR A 73 2.13 -7.36 -3.06
CA THR A 73 1.71 -6.23 -3.91
C THR A 73 0.26 -6.29 -4.38
N ARG A 74 -0.40 -7.45 -4.36
CA ARG A 74 -1.79 -7.60 -4.82
C ARG A 74 -2.79 -6.61 -4.19
N PRO A 75 -2.89 -6.49 -2.86
CA PRO A 75 -3.80 -5.52 -2.25
C PRO A 75 -3.43 -4.06 -2.61
N PHE A 76 -2.16 -3.77 -2.90
CA PHE A 76 -1.74 -2.44 -3.33
C PHE A 76 -2.13 -2.15 -4.78
N TYR A 77 -2.11 -3.13 -5.69
CA TYR A 77 -2.69 -2.96 -7.02
C TYR A 77 -4.15 -2.54 -6.94
N ILE A 78 -4.94 -3.20 -6.10
CA ILE A 78 -6.37 -2.89 -5.93
C ILE A 78 -6.54 -1.51 -5.28
N ALA A 79 -5.84 -1.23 -4.18
CA ALA A 79 -5.95 0.05 -3.48
C ALA A 79 -5.51 1.25 -4.34
N ILE A 80 -4.49 1.06 -5.17
CA ILE A 80 -3.94 2.13 -6.01
C ILE A 80 -4.67 2.25 -7.34
N THR A 81 -5.03 1.15 -8.00
CA THR A 81 -5.53 1.18 -9.39
C THR A 81 -7.00 0.77 -9.54
N GLY A 82 -7.60 0.21 -8.49
CA GLY A 82 -8.95 -0.37 -8.55
C GLY A 82 -9.01 -1.77 -9.18
N SER A 83 -7.86 -2.33 -9.58
CA SER A 83 -7.76 -3.61 -10.29
C SER A 83 -6.68 -4.50 -9.68
N GLU A 84 -6.83 -5.82 -9.81
CA GLU A 84 -5.82 -6.82 -9.41
C GLU A 84 -4.61 -6.85 -10.34
N ALA A 85 -4.76 -6.32 -11.56
CA ALA A 85 -3.71 -6.20 -12.56
C ALA A 85 -3.85 -4.87 -13.31
N SER A 86 -2.74 -4.18 -13.51
CA SER A 86 -2.68 -2.89 -14.19
C SER A 86 -1.27 -2.66 -14.77
N THR A 87 -0.95 -1.43 -15.15
CA THR A 87 0.43 -1.01 -15.41
C THR A 87 1.34 -1.30 -14.21
N PRO A 88 2.67 -1.43 -14.41
CA PRO A 88 3.60 -1.71 -13.34
C PRO A 88 3.38 -0.82 -12.10
N LEU A 89 3.10 -1.44 -10.95
CA LEU A 89 2.60 -0.75 -9.76
C LEU A 89 3.50 0.40 -9.30
N PHE A 90 4.81 0.16 -9.19
CA PHE A 90 5.74 1.16 -8.63
C PHE A 90 5.93 2.36 -9.55
N GLN A 91 5.96 2.13 -10.87
CA GLN A 91 5.98 3.18 -11.88
C GLN A 91 4.67 3.98 -11.83
N SER A 92 3.55 3.29 -11.67
CA SER A 92 2.24 3.94 -11.54
C SER A 92 2.17 4.80 -10.29
N MET A 93 2.66 4.31 -9.15
CA MET A 93 2.76 5.06 -7.90
C MET A 93 3.67 6.29 -8.06
N ALA A 94 4.83 6.15 -8.70
CA ALA A 94 5.73 7.27 -8.95
C ALA A 94 5.08 8.37 -9.81
N ILE A 95 4.31 8.00 -10.83
CA ILE A 95 3.55 8.94 -11.68
C ILE A 95 2.44 9.65 -10.87
N LEU A 96 1.70 8.90 -10.04
CA LEU A 96 0.63 9.44 -9.20
C LEU A 96 1.16 10.39 -8.12
N GLY A 97 2.40 10.17 -7.66
CA GLY A 97 3.01 10.95 -6.59
C GLY A 97 2.61 10.52 -5.18
N SER A 98 3.38 11.00 -4.20
CA SER A 98 3.27 10.55 -2.79
C SER A 98 1.90 10.80 -2.18
N ASP A 99 1.33 11.99 -2.39
CA ASP A 99 0.10 12.40 -1.73
C ASP A 99 -1.09 11.54 -2.16
N LEU A 100 -1.26 11.35 -3.47
CA LEU A 100 -2.35 10.57 -4.05
C LEU A 100 -2.23 9.09 -3.66
N VAL A 101 -1.02 8.53 -3.69
CA VAL A 101 -0.75 7.16 -3.25
C VAL A 101 -1.11 6.98 -1.78
N ARG A 102 -0.60 7.83 -0.89
CA ARG A 102 -0.86 7.74 0.56
C ARG A 102 -2.35 7.88 0.86
N MET A 103 -3.01 8.81 0.20
CA MET A 103 -4.44 9.03 0.36
C MET A 103 -5.24 7.80 -0.08
N ARG A 104 -4.92 7.17 -1.22
CA ARG A 104 -5.59 5.93 -1.67
C ARG A 104 -5.38 4.76 -0.70
N LEU A 105 -4.16 4.62 -0.15
CA LEU A 105 -3.88 3.61 0.88
C LEU A 105 -4.66 3.86 2.18
N ARG A 106 -4.81 5.12 2.60
CA ARG A 106 -5.65 5.50 3.75
C ARG A 106 -7.12 5.15 3.52
N ARG A 107 -7.67 5.40 2.33
CA ARG A 107 -9.03 4.95 1.96
C ARG A 107 -9.17 3.42 2.02
N ALA A 108 -8.15 2.66 1.61
CA ALA A 108 -8.14 1.21 1.74
C ALA A 108 -8.17 0.76 3.21
N LEU A 109 -7.41 1.43 4.10
CA LEU A 109 -7.45 1.17 5.54
C LEU A 109 -8.82 1.49 6.15
N GLU A 110 -9.43 2.62 5.78
CA GLU A 110 -10.79 3.00 6.20
C GLU A 110 -11.83 1.96 5.75
N ALA A 111 -11.75 1.52 4.49
CA ALA A 111 -12.65 0.51 3.93
C ALA A 111 -12.48 -0.88 4.59
N LEU A 112 -11.34 -1.14 5.22
CA LEU A 112 -11.07 -2.34 6.03
C LEU A 112 -11.55 -2.22 7.49
N GLY A 113 -12.22 -1.12 7.85
CA GLY A 113 -12.75 -0.88 9.20
C GLY A 113 -11.90 0.07 10.05
N GLY A 114 -10.89 0.71 9.47
CA GLY A 114 -10.00 1.63 10.17
C GLY A 114 -9.05 0.95 11.16
N ILE A 115 -8.34 1.76 11.95
CA ILE A 115 -7.36 1.30 12.94
C ILE A 115 -7.76 1.83 14.31
N SER A 116 -7.97 0.93 15.28
CA SER A 116 -8.24 1.33 16.66
C SER A 116 -6.99 1.93 17.32
N SER A 117 -7.17 2.80 18.33
CA SER A 117 -6.04 3.39 19.06
C SER A 117 -5.11 2.36 19.69
N LYS A 118 -5.65 1.19 20.11
CA LYS A 118 -4.85 0.08 20.64
C LYS A 118 -3.98 -0.52 19.55
N LYS A 119 -4.57 -0.86 18.39
CA LYS A 119 -3.86 -1.47 17.27
C LYS A 119 -2.82 -0.51 16.68
N LEU A 120 -3.11 0.78 16.63
CA LEU A 120 -2.16 1.81 16.19
C LEU A 120 -0.88 1.77 17.02
N LYS A 121 -0.99 1.74 18.36
CA LYS A 121 0.16 1.62 19.26
C LYS A 121 0.94 0.32 19.07
N GLU A 122 0.27 -0.79 18.77
CA GLU A 122 0.92 -2.06 18.44
C GLU A 122 1.72 -1.95 17.13
N MET A 123 1.15 -1.29 16.11
CA MET A 123 1.81 -1.03 14.84
C MET A 123 2.99 -0.07 14.98
N GLU A 124 2.89 0.97 15.81
CA GLU A 124 3.99 1.91 16.11
C GLU A 124 5.17 1.17 16.73
N LYS A 125 4.92 0.29 17.71
CA LYS A 125 5.97 -0.56 18.32
C LYS A 125 6.59 -1.53 17.32
N LEU A 126 5.77 -2.12 16.45
CA LEU A 126 6.27 -3.01 15.40
C LEU A 126 7.13 -2.23 14.40
N PHE A 127 6.69 -1.05 13.99
CA PHE A 127 7.45 -0.16 13.11
C PHE A 127 8.78 0.21 13.76
N GLU A 128 8.77 0.58 15.04
CA GLU A 128 9.98 0.90 15.80
C GLU A 128 10.96 -0.27 15.84
N SER A 129 10.46 -1.49 16.01
CA SER A 129 11.31 -2.70 15.97
C SER A 129 11.97 -2.95 14.60
N PHE A 130 11.37 -2.46 13.51
CA PHE A 130 11.88 -2.65 12.15
C PHE A 130 12.79 -1.52 11.69
N TYR A 131 12.47 -0.27 12.05
CA TYR A 131 13.01 0.93 11.43
C TYR A 131 13.48 2.00 12.42
N GLY A 132 13.28 1.79 13.72
CA GLY A 132 13.42 2.85 14.72
C GLY A 132 12.17 3.72 14.83
N PRO A 133 12.17 4.72 15.73
CA PRO A 133 10.98 5.49 16.06
C PRO A 133 10.40 6.22 14.84
N LEU A 134 9.08 6.37 14.80
CA LEU A 134 8.42 7.26 13.85
C LEU A 134 8.93 8.69 14.12
N ALA A 135 9.55 9.29 13.11
CA ALA A 135 10.05 10.66 13.15
C ALA A 135 8.93 11.69 13.19
#